data_AF-A0A8C2UM37-F1
#
_entry.id   AF-A0A8C2UM37-F1
#
_cell.length_a   1.000
_cell.length_b   1.000
_cell.length_c   1.000
_cell.angle_alpha   90.00
_cell.angle_beta   90.00
_cell.angle_gamma   90.00
#
_symmetry.space_group_name_H-M   'P 1'
#
loop_
_entity.id
_entity.type
_entity.pdbx_description
1 polymer ?
#
loop_
_entity_poly.entity_id
_entity_poly.type
_entity_poly.pdbx_seq_one_letter_code
_entity_poly.pdbx_strand_id
1 'polypeptide(L)'
;MPGVKLTTQAYCKMLLHGAKYPHCAVNGLLVAEKQKPRKDHLPLGGPGAPHTLFVDCIPLFHGTLALAPMLEVALTLSVLRLLGVCQS
;
A
#
# COMPACT_ATOMS: atom_id res chain seq x y z
N MET A 1 -10.03 -0.40 -16.72
CA MET A 1 -9.54 -0.34 -15.33
C MET A 1 -8.18 0.37 -15.34
N PRO A 2 -7.92 1.39 -14.49
CA PRO A 2 -6.59 1.95 -14.34
C PRO A 2 -5.62 0.84 -13.91
N GLY A 3 -4.45 0.74 -14.55
CA GLY A 3 -3.53 -0.36 -14.26
C GLY A 3 -2.79 -0.13 -12.95
N VAL A 4 -2.64 -1.18 -12.16
CA VAL A 4 -1.89 -1.15 -10.89
C VAL A 4 -0.48 -1.67 -11.11
N LYS A 5 0.52 -1.01 -10.52
CA LYS A 5 1.92 -1.48 -10.51
C LYS A 5 2.45 -1.54 -9.08
N LEU A 6 3.32 -2.50 -8.81
CA LEU A 6 4.04 -2.63 -7.54
C LEU A 6 5.54 -2.50 -7.79
N THR A 7 6.26 -1.82 -6.89
CA THR A 7 7.71 -1.93 -6.83
C THR A 7 8.11 -3.31 -6.31
N THR A 8 9.31 -3.77 -6.69
CA THR A 8 9.89 -5.01 -6.16
C THR A 8 9.96 -4.98 -4.64
N GLN A 9 10.29 -3.83 -4.05
CA GLN A 9 10.33 -3.66 -2.59
C GLN A 9 8.97 -3.93 -1.94
N ALA A 10 7.90 -3.29 -2.42
CA ALA A 10 6.56 -3.49 -1.89
C ALA A 10 6.14 -4.97 -1.99
N TYR A 11 6.46 -5.61 -3.12
CA TYR A 11 6.15 -7.00 -3.37
C TYR A 11 6.92 -7.94 -2.42
N CYS A 12 8.22 -7.72 -2.26
CA CYS A 12 9.07 -8.50 -1.38
C CYS A 12 8.61 -8.39 0.07
N LYS A 13 8.27 -7.20 0.58
CA LYS A 13 7.78 -7.05 1.96
C LYS A 13 6.47 -7.80 2.18
N MET A 14 5.54 -7.71 1.23
CA MET A 14 4.28 -8.44 1.29
C MET A 14 4.51 -9.95 1.31
N LEU A 15 5.34 -10.46 0.40
CA LEU A 15 5.64 -11.89 0.28
C LEU A 15 6.40 -12.42 1.52
N LEU A 16 7.40 -11.68 1.99
CA LEU A 16 8.18 -12.03 3.18
C LEU A 16 7.32 -12.02 4.45
N HIS A 17 6.31 -11.14 4.55
CA HIS A 17 5.40 -11.16 5.69
C HIS A 17 4.61 -12.48 5.74
N GLY A 18 4.07 -12.93 4.61
CA GLY A 18 3.40 -14.23 4.51
C GLY A 18 4.34 -15.40 4.78
N ALA A 19 5.55 -15.38 4.20
CA ALA A 19 6.53 -16.44 4.41
C ALA A 19 7.03 -16.52 5.87
N LYS A 20 7.09 -15.39 6.58
CA LYS A 20 7.48 -15.34 8.00
C LYS A 20 6.42 -15.96 8.91
N TYR A 21 5.13 -15.88 8.54
CA TYR A 21 4.02 -16.41 9.33
C TYR A 21 3.12 -17.33 8.50
N PRO A 22 3.63 -18.50 8.04
CA PRO A 22 2.92 -19.35 7.09
C PRO A 22 1.70 -20.06 7.69
N HIS A 23 1.58 -20.10 9.02
CA HIS A 23 0.55 -20.82 9.75
C HIS A 23 -0.70 -19.96 10.05
N CYS A 24 -0.70 -18.68 9.69
CA CYS A 24 -1.81 -17.78 9.99
C CYS A 24 -2.02 -16.76 8.87
N ALA A 25 -3.22 -16.18 8.86
CA ALA A 25 -3.51 -15.07 7.97
C ALA A 25 -2.68 -13.84 8.35
N VAL A 26 -2.19 -13.11 7.35
CA VAL A 26 -1.45 -11.87 7.50
C VAL A 26 -2.15 -10.72 6.78
N ASN A 27 -1.99 -9.49 7.25
CA ASN A 27 -2.46 -8.30 6.55
C ASN A 27 -1.38 -7.20 6.48
N GLY A 28 -1.66 -6.18 5.66
CA GLY A 28 -0.74 -5.07 5.43
C GLY A 28 -1.39 -3.96 4.62
N LEU A 29 -0.71 -2.81 4.56
CA LEU A 29 -1.11 -1.64 3.77
C LEU A 29 -0.13 -1.45 2.61
N LEU A 30 -0.66 -1.26 1.40
CA LEU A 30 0.14 -0.80 0.26
C LEU A 30 0.16 0.72 0.22
N VAL A 31 1.35 1.29 0.08
CA VAL A 31 1.59 2.73 0.05
C VAL A 31 1.90 3.12 -1.39
N ALA A 32 1.11 4.04 -1.94
CA ALA A 32 1.35 4.64 -3.23
C ALA A 32 1.75 6.11 -3.06
N GLU A 33 2.55 6.60 -4.00
CA GLU A 33 2.80 8.03 -4.10
C GLU A 33 1.54 8.75 -4.60
N LYS A 34 1.28 9.94 -4.03
CA LYS A 34 0.16 10.77 -4.45
C LYS A 34 0.43 11.28 -5.87
N GLN A 35 -0.37 10.80 -6.83
CA GLN A 35 -0.28 11.30 -8.20
C GLN A 35 -0.86 12.71 -8.27
N LYS A 36 -0.13 13.64 -8.91
CA LYS A 36 -0.67 14.96 -9.24
C LYS A 36 -1.86 14.76 -10.20
N PRO A 37 -3.00 15.42 -9.97
CA PRO A 37 -4.13 15.30 -10.89
C PRO A 37 -3.70 15.81 -12.27
N ARG A 38 -3.68 14.93 -13.28
CA ARG A 38 -3.53 15.35 -14.67
C ARG A 38 -4.83 16.03 -15.11
N LYS A 39 -4.72 17.24 -15.66
CA LYS A 39 -5.85 18.02 -16.20
C LYS A 39 -6.37 17.48 -17.55
N ASP A 40 -5.69 16.50 -18.14
CA ASP A 40 -6.01 16.04 -19.49
C ASP A 40 -6.95 14.83 -19.41
N HIS A 41 -8.13 14.98 -20.00
CA HIS A 41 -9.10 13.92 -20.30
C HIS A 41 -8.49 12.88 -21.25
N LEU A 42 -7.56 12.08 -20.76
CA LEU A 42 -7.00 10.95 -21.51
C LEU A 42 -7.98 9.76 -21.43
N PRO A 43 -8.23 9.07 -22.55
CA PRO A 43 -9.20 7.99 -22.61
C PRO A 43 -8.83 6.85 -21.65
N LEU A 44 -9.85 6.37 -20.93
CA LEU A 44 -9.78 5.27 -19.98
C LEU A 44 -9.45 3.96 -20.76
N GLY A 45 -8.17 3.66 -20.97
CA GLY A 45 -7.74 2.40 -21.59
C GLY A 45 -6.67 2.50 -22.69
N GLY A 46 -6.11 3.68 -22.97
CA GLY A 46 -4.97 3.81 -23.89
C GLY A 46 -3.59 3.66 -23.21
N PRO A 47 -2.50 3.46 -23.99
CA PRO A 47 -1.12 3.55 -23.51
C PRO A 47 -0.84 4.98 -23.02
N GLY A 48 -1.07 5.23 -21.73
CA GLY A 48 -1.12 6.57 -21.13
C GLY A 48 -2.19 6.76 -20.06
N ALA A 49 -3.05 5.75 -19.85
CA ALA A 49 -3.99 5.71 -18.73
C ALA A 49 -3.25 5.86 -17.38
N PRO A 50 -3.84 6.55 -16.39
CA PRO A 50 -3.21 6.72 -15.08
C PRO A 50 -3.00 5.36 -14.43
N HIS A 51 -1.76 5.11 -14.00
CA HIS A 51 -1.35 3.90 -13.29
C HIS A 51 -0.95 4.22 -11.87
N THR A 52 -1.58 3.61 -10.87
CA THR A 52 -1.17 3.77 -9.48
C THR A 52 0.05 2.86 -9.21
N LEU A 53 1.17 3.48 -8.85
CA LEU A 53 2.39 2.78 -8.45
C LEU A 53 2.45 2.69 -6.92
N PHE A 54 2.42 1.47 -6.41
CA PHE A 54 2.68 1.19 -5.00
C PHE A 54 4.18 1.08 -4.77
N VAL A 55 4.72 2.00 -3.99
CA VAL A 55 6.15 2.13 -3.72
C VAL A 55 6.57 1.34 -2.49
N ASP A 56 5.65 1.10 -1.56
CA ASP A 56 5.95 0.34 -0.35
C ASP A 56 4.79 -0.52 0.17
N CYS A 57 5.11 -1.46 1.06
CA CYS A 57 4.16 -2.25 1.82
C CYS A 57 4.49 -2.20 3.32
N ILE A 58 3.49 -1.92 4.15
CA ILE A 58 3.57 -1.93 5.61
C ILE A 58 2.89 -3.21 6.12
N PRO A 59 3.64 -4.24 6.54
CA PRO A 59 3.06 -5.41 7.19
C PRO A 59 2.45 -5.01 8.55
N LEU A 60 1.21 -5.42 8.84
CA LEU A 60 0.49 -4.99 10.04
C LEU A 60 0.39 -6.11 11.08
N PHE A 61 -0.43 -7.13 10.83
CA PHE A 61 -0.75 -8.18 11.79
C PHE A 61 -0.66 -9.57 11.18
N HIS A 62 -0.49 -10.56 12.05
CA HIS A 62 -0.51 -11.99 11.76
C HIS A 62 -1.26 -12.69 12.90
N GLY A 63 -2.28 -13.50 12.59
CA GLY A 63 -3.16 -14.14 13.59
C GLY A 63 -4.49 -13.42 13.80
N THR A 64 -4.69 -12.71 14.92
CA THR A 64 -5.96 -12.02 15.24
C THR A 64 -6.12 -10.71 14.47
N LEU A 65 -6.48 -10.81 13.19
CA LEU A 65 -6.57 -9.67 12.27
C LEU A 65 -7.79 -8.75 12.53
N ALA A 66 -8.82 -9.21 13.23
CA ALA A 66 -10.10 -8.52 13.38
C ALA A 66 -10.21 -7.64 14.65
N LEU A 67 -9.08 -7.32 15.29
CA LEU A 67 -9.08 -6.45 16.46
C LEU A 67 -9.12 -4.98 16.00
N ALA A 68 -10.34 -4.43 15.93
CA ALA A 68 -10.61 -3.04 15.59
C ALA A 68 -9.66 -2.01 16.27
N PRO A 69 -9.41 -2.07 17.59
CA PRO A 69 -8.53 -1.08 18.24
C PRO A 69 -7.09 -1.15 17.73
N MET A 70 -6.58 -2.35 17.45
CA MET A 70 -5.22 -2.53 16.96
C MET A 70 -5.10 -1.97 15.54
N LEU A 71 -6.10 -2.23 14.69
CA LEU A 71 -6.14 -1.71 13.33
C LEU A 71 -6.21 -0.17 13.30
N GLU A 72 -7.01 0.42 14.17
CA GLU A 72 -7.14 1.88 14.29
C GLU A 72 -5.81 2.55 14.66
N VAL A 73 -5.13 2.02 15.67
CA VAL A 73 -3.81 2.51 16.10
C VAL A 73 -2.78 2.33 14.97
N ALA A 74 -2.76 1.16 14.32
CA ALA A 74 -1.83 0.89 13.24
C ALA A 74 -2.02 1.83 12.04
N LEU A 75 -3.28 2.13 11.66
CA LEU A 75 -3.58 3.05 10.58
C LEU A 75 -3.16 4.48 10.95
N THR A 76 -3.48 4.92 12.17
CA THR A 76 -3.10 6.25 12.67
C THR A 76 -1.60 6.46 12.65
N LEU A 77 -0.83 5.49 13.17
CA LEU A 77 0.63 5.55 13.17
C LEU A 77 1.22 5.49 11.76
N SER A 78 0.65 4.66 10.87
CA SER A 78 1.10 4.57 9.48
C SER A 78 0.90 5.89 8.74
N VAL A 79 -0.27 6.52 8.88
CA VAL A 79 -0.56 7.83 8.27
C VAL A 79 0.37 8.91 8.82
N LEU A 80 0.57 8.96 10.15
CA LEU A 80 1.45 9.95 10.76
C LEU A 80 2.89 9.82 10.25
N ARG A 81 3.40 8.59 10.12
CA ARG A 81 4.74 8.32 9.57
C ARG A 81 4.84 8.76 8.12
N LEU A 82 3.82 8.48 7.30
CA LEU A 82 3.80 8.89 5.90
C LEU A 82 3.72 10.41 5.73
N LEU A 83 2.96 11.11 6.59
CA LEU A 83 2.93 12.58 6.60
C LEU A 83 4.29 13.19 6.99
N GLY A 84 5.06 12.52 7.84
CA GLY A 84 6.44 12.92 8.15
C GLY A 84 7.40 12.73 6.97
N VAL A 85 7.24 11.65 6.19
CA VAL A 85 8.05 11.38 5.00
C VAL A 85 7.67 12.29 3.82
N CYS A 86 6.39 12.64 3.66
CA CYS A 86 5.91 13.54 2.60
C CYS A 86 6.25 15.03 2.80
N GLN A 87 6.81 15.41 3.95
CA GLN A 87 7.22 16.80 4.24
C GLN A 87 8.72 17.07 4.04
N SER A 88 9.51 16.06 3.66
CA SER A 88 10.93 16.18 3.31
C SER A 88 11.15 16.02 1.81
#